data_AF-G5EHK9-F1
#
_entry.id   AF-G5EHK9-F1
#
_cell.length_a   1.000
_cell.length_b   1.000
_cell.length_c   1.000
_cell.angle_alpha   90.00
_cell.angle_beta   90.00
_cell.angle_gamma   90.00
#
_symmetry.space_group_name_H-M   'P 1'
#
loop_
_entity.id
_entity.type
_entity.pdbx_description
1 polymer ?
#
loop_
_entity_poly.entity_id
_entity_poly.type
_entity_poly.pdbx_seq_one_letter_code
_entity_poly.pdbx_strand_id
1 'polypeptide(L)'
;MQFATPLVQNNYMVSSENDCKAKYVAWRLFRRLAKQGRLSLFGFAEDNWSAGRRDAAAKLPMPGRCRPFRLWCDDFRPANAIFVLDPPWWLPLEVPEMRDDGIDHWASVYDRRMQNGLAAMEDAEKEADYTSMQESNRKITSTGPDQTPPLLPLPYMRESWATGQFWLNYAARKSWAFDTIYWKYIDERFFGNRDENIPKDELWKTRVHLLNQEERGAIEIMVQIKIEESKERVLVERDAASAEQRFSHFLFEGSLSSVHNI
;
A
#
# COMPACT_ATOMS: atom_id res chain seq x y z
N MET A 1 -2.10 -8.54 12.31
CA MET A 1 -1.03 -7.70 12.90
C MET A 1 0.27 -7.81 12.07
N GLN A 2 0.34 -7.22 10.86
CA GLN A 2 1.61 -7.11 10.12
C GLN A 2 2.27 -5.72 10.29
N PHE A 3 1.55 -4.74 10.82
CA PHE A 3 1.96 -3.32 10.93
C PHE A 3 2.94 -2.97 12.06
N ALA A 4 3.71 -3.92 12.59
CA ALA A 4 4.49 -3.70 13.81
C ALA A 4 5.79 -4.48 13.90
N THR A 5 6.19 -5.16 12.82
CA THR A 5 7.32 -6.09 12.83
C THR A 5 8.59 -5.43 13.40
N PRO A 6 8.97 -4.19 13.02
CA PRO A 6 10.06 -3.37 13.61
C PRO A 6 10.10 -3.19 15.12
N LEU A 7 8.95 -3.21 15.76
CA LEU A 7 8.83 -2.95 17.20
C LEU A 7 8.81 -4.26 18.00
N VAL A 8 8.39 -5.35 17.37
CA VAL A 8 8.13 -6.63 18.01
C VAL A 8 9.28 -7.63 17.82
N GLN A 9 9.94 -7.68 16.66
CA GLN A 9 11.05 -8.63 16.47
C GLN A 9 12.31 -8.18 17.22
N ASN A 10 12.99 -9.13 17.85
CA ASN A 10 14.19 -8.88 18.65
C ASN A 10 15.44 -8.62 17.78
N ASN A 11 15.60 -9.30 16.64
CA ASN A 11 16.86 -9.33 15.91
C ASN A 11 16.72 -9.08 14.40
N TYR A 12 17.83 -8.68 13.76
CA TYR A 12 18.00 -8.44 12.31
C TYR A 12 17.20 -7.29 11.69
N MET A 13 16.61 -6.44 12.52
CA MET A 13 15.67 -5.43 12.03
C MET A 13 16.17 -4.00 12.17
N VAL A 14 17.19 -3.80 13.00
CA VAL A 14 17.90 -2.55 13.21
C VAL A 14 19.38 -2.83 12.93
N SER A 15 19.95 -2.09 12.00
CA SER A 15 21.37 -2.21 11.61
C SER A 15 22.27 -1.20 12.30
N SER A 16 21.72 -0.07 12.74
CA SER A 16 22.43 0.99 13.46
C SER A 16 21.47 1.77 14.36
N GLU A 17 21.99 2.61 15.27
CA GLU A 17 21.18 3.54 16.05
C GLU A 17 20.33 4.45 15.15
N ASN A 18 20.95 5.03 14.12
CA ASN A 18 20.29 5.88 13.14
C ASN A 18 19.15 5.16 12.41
N ASP A 19 19.36 3.90 12.01
CA ASP A 19 18.33 3.06 11.40
C ASP A 19 17.16 2.80 12.38
N CYS A 20 17.45 2.56 13.67
CA CYS A 20 16.42 2.45 14.71
C CYS A 20 15.58 3.73 14.82
N LYS A 21 16.24 4.90 14.83
CA LYS A 21 15.58 6.20 14.91
C LYS A 21 14.71 6.46 13.68
N ALA A 22 15.20 6.13 12.48
CA ALA A 22 14.44 6.23 11.24
C ALA A 22 13.20 5.34 11.21
N LYS A 23 13.33 4.08 11.65
CA LYS A 23 12.19 3.17 11.75
C LYS A 23 11.15 3.70 12.72
N TYR A 24 11.57 4.12 13.91
CA TYR A 24 10.64 4.64 14.91
C TYR A 24 9.89 5.88 14.42
N VAL A 25 10.59 6.87 13.88
CA VAL A 25 9.97 8.11 13.39
C VAL A 25 8.97 7.81 12.29
N ALA A 26 9.33 6.95 11.32
CA ALA A 26 8.45 6.53 10.24
C ALA A 26 7.15 5.89 10.77
N TRP A 27 7.27 4.88 11.64
CA TRP A 27 6.11 4.20 12.23
C TRP A 27 5.25 5.12 13.07
N ARG A 28 5.86 6.01 13.85
CA ARG A 28 5.13 6.93 14.73
C ARG A 28 4.28 7.90 13.92
N LEU A 29 4.88 8.49 12.89
CA LEU A 29 4.19 9.43 12.01
C LEU A 29 3.12 8.74 11.16
N PHE A 30 3.43 7.57 10.61
CA PHE A 30 2.46 6.75 9.87
C PHE A 30 1.24 6.41 10.72
N ARG A 31 1.46 5.94 11.95
CA ARG A 31 0.35 5.62 12.88
C ARG A 31 -0.45 6.86 13.23
N ARG A 32 0.19 8.02 13.40
CA ARG A 32 -0.51 9.29 13.64
C ARG A 32 -1.41 9.67 12.46
N LEU A 33 -0.91 9.53 11.22
CA LEU A 33 -1.72 9.74 10.03
C LEU A 33 -2.92 8.78 9.98
N ALA A 34 -2.72 7.52 10.35
CA ALA A 34 -3.78 6.52 10.41
C ALA A 34 -4.86 6.91 11.43
N LYS A 35 -4.46 7.32 12.65
CA LYS A 35 -5.37 7.78 13.71
C LYS A 35 -6.16 9.04 13.32
N GLN A 36 -5.57 9.90 12.52
CA GLN A 36 -6.22 11.11 12.02
C GLN A 36 -7.13 10.86 10.80
N GLY A 37 -7.23 9.62 10.30
CA GLY A 37 -7.98 9.31 9.08
C GLY A 37 -7.37 9.91 7.81
N ARG A 38 -6.11 10.38 7.86
CA ARG A 38 -5.44 11.02 6.72
C ARG A 38 -4.96 10.01 5.68
N LEU A 39 -4.80 8.75 6.07
CA LEU A 39 -4.43 7.67 5.15
C LEU A 39 -5.60 7.22 4.26
N SER A 40 -6.84 7.31 4.75
CA SER A 40 -8.03 6.93 3.98
C SER A 40 -8.46 7.98 2.96
N LEU A 41 -8.05 9.24 3.16
CA LEU A 41 -8.31 10.35 2.23
C LEU A 41 -7.17 10.56 1.22
N PHE A 42 -6.12 9.74 1.32
CA PHE A 42 -4.97 9.84 0.44
C PHE A 42 -5.28 9.15 -0.89
N GLY A 43 -4.75 9.69 -1.99
CA GLY A 43 -4.63 8.95 -3.24
C GLY A 43 -5.73 9.11 -4.29
N PHE A 44 -6.90 9.65 -3.94
CA PHE A 44 -8.00 9.88 -4.89
C PHE A 44 -8.63 11.27 -4.70
N ALA A 45 -8.89 11.97 -5.80
CA ALA A 45 -9.61 13.25 -5.76
C ALA A 45 -11.10 13.07 -5.39
N GLU A 46 -11.72 11.96 -5.82
CA GLU A 46 -13.12 11.59 -5.54
C GLU A 46 -13.26 10.05 -5.49
N ASP A 47 -13.82 9.49 -4.40
CA ASP A 47 -14.16 8.04 -4.31
C ASP A 47 -15.58 7.78 -4.84
N ASN A 48 -15.78 8.03 -6.14
CA ASN A 48 -17.03 7.74 -6.83
C ASN A 48 -17.18 6.24 -7.14
N TRP A 49 -16.09 5.46 -7.04
CA TRP A 49 -16.06 4.05 -7.39
C TRP A 49 -16.71 3.16 -6.34
N SER A 50 -16.41 3.37 -5.05
CA SER A 50 -16.99 2.56 -3.97
C SER A 50 -18.51 2.72 -3.85
N ALA A 51 -19.06 3.86 -4.30
CA ALA A 51 -20.48 4.12 -4.38
C ALA A 51 -21.18 3.39 -5.55
N GLY A 52 -20.52 3.27 -6.71
CA GLY A 52 -21.11 2.71 -7.93
C GLY A 52 -21.07 1.18 -8.07
N ARG A 53 -20.28 0.47 -7.25
CA ARG A 53 -19.96 -0.95 -7.46
C ARG A 53 -20.55 -1.95 -6.48
N ARG A 54 -21.42 -1.55 -5.55
CA ARG A 54 -22.03 -2.48 -4.57
C ARG A 54 -22.76 -3.65 -5.24
N ASP A 55 -23.16 -3.51 -6.51
CA ASP A 55 -23.91 -4.53 -7.26
C ASP A 55 -23.18 -5.10 -8.50
N ALA A 56 -21.93 -4.70 -8.79
CA ALA A 56 -21.28 -5.01 -10.06
C ALA A 56 -20.18 -6.10 -9.96
N ALA A 57 -20.57 -7.35 -10.18
CA ALA A 57 -19.62 -8.42 -10.46
C ALA A 57 -19.04 -8.25 -11.88
N ALA A 58 -17.80 -7.75 -11.99
CA ALA A 58 -17.13 -7.61 -13.29
C ALA A 58 -17.04 -8.97 -13.99
N LYS A 59 -17.80 -9.14 -15.08
CA LYS A 59 -17.71 -10.25 -16.02
C LYS A 59 -17.17 -9.68 -17.32
N LEU A 60 -15.93 -10.01 -17.67
CA LEU A 60 -15.38 -9.67 -18.98
C LEU A 60 -15.87 -10.68 -20.04
N PRO A 61 -16.25 -10.23 -21.25
CA PRO A 61 -16.49 -11.14 -22.37
C PRO A 61 -15.18 -11.82 -22.75
N MET A 62 -15.21 -13.14 -22.98
CA MET A 62 -14.05 -13.89 -23.45
C MET A 62 -14.10 -14.03 -24.98
N PRO A 63 -12.94 -14.10 -25.70
CA PRO A 63 -12.91 -14.46 -27.11
C PRO A 63 -13.77 -15.70 -27.42
N GLY A 64 -14.42 -15.69 -28.59
CA GLY A 64 -15.45 -16.65 -28.94
C GLY A 64 -15.03 -18.13 -28.83
N ARG A 65 -15.94 -18.96 -28.29
CA ARG A 65 -15.90 -20.44 -28.07
C ARG A 65 -15.40 -20.96 -26.73
N CYS A 66 -15.22 -20.12 -25.70
CA CYS A 66 -14.97 -20.62 -24.34
C CYS A 66 -16.04 -20.12 -23.34
N ARG A 67 -16.34 -20.91 -22.30
CA ARG A 67 -17.29 -20.54 -21.23
C ARG A 67 -16.69 -19.45 -20.34
N PRO A 68 -17.46 -18.46 -19.84
CA PRO A 68 -16.93 -17.38 -19.00
C PRO A 68 -16.01 -17.93 -17.91
N PHE A 69 -14.74 -17.53 -17.90
CA PHE A 69 -13.85 -17.86 -16.79
C PHE A 69 -13.92 -16.72 -15.78
N ARG A 70 -13.99 -17.10 -14.50
CA ARG A 70 -13.81 -16.14 -13.42
C ARG A 70 -12.37 -15.66 -13.50
N LEU A 71 -12.15 -14.35 -13.68
CA LEU A 71 -10.81 -13.77 -13.56
C LEU A 71 -10.30 -14.12 -12.16
N TRP A 72 -9.39 -15.10 -12.10
CA TRP A 72 -8.84 -15.63 -10.86
C TRP A 72 -7.66 -14.76 -10.44
N CYS A 73 -7.93 -13.47 -10.29
CA CYS A 73 -7.00 -12.53 -9.66
C CYS A 73 -7.54 -12.26 -8.28
N ASP A 74 -6.75 -12.62 -7.27
CA ASP A 74 -7.11 -12.36 -5.88
C ASP A 74 -7.33 -10.87 -5.60
N ASP A 75 -6.68 -9.99 -6.38
CA ASP A 75 -6.83 -8.53 -6.30
C ASP A 75 -8.15 -8.02 -6.92
N PHE A 76 -8.79 -8.77 -7.83
CA PHE A 76 -10.09 -8.41 -8.42
C PHE A 76 -11.31 -8.98 -7.68
N ARG A 77 -11.10 -9.65 -6.54
CA ARG A 77 -12.21 -10.17 -5.73
C ARG A 77 -12.98 -9.00 -5.08
N PRO A 78 -14.32 -9.06 -5.01
CA PRO A 78 -15.14 -8.03 -4.36
C PRO A 78 -14.75 -7.75 -2.89
N ALA A 79 -14.21 -8.75 -2.19
CA ALA A 79 -13.73 -8.61 -0.81
C ALA A 79 -12.47 -7.74 -0.66
N ASN A 80 -11.79 -7.42 -1.77
CA ASN A 80 -10.58 -6.61 -1.81
C ASN A 80 -10.82 -5.25 -2.48
N ALA A 81 -12.03 -4.68 -2.36
CA ALA A 81 -12.48 -3.49 -3.11
C ALA A 81 -11.52 -2.27 -3.06
N ILE A 82 -10.76 -2.07 -1.97
CA ILE A 82 -9.73 -1.01 -1.88
C ILE A 82 -8.54 -1.30 -2.80
N PHE A 83 -8.19 -2.57 -2.99
CA PHE A 83 -7.07 -3.04 -3.81
C PHE A 83 -7.44 -3.30 -5.26
N VAL A 84 -8.74 -3.37 -5.57
CA VAL A 84 -9.25 -3.37 -6.95
C VAL A 84 -8.85 -2.07 -7.66
N LEU A 85 -8.64 -0.98 -6.91
CA LEU A 85 -8.21 0.31 -7.44
C LEU A 85 -6.69 0.41 -7.63
N ASP A 86 -5.90 -0.53 -7.11
CA ASP A 86 -4.47 -0.55 -7.31
C ASP A 86 -4.09 -1.42 -8.51
N PRO A 87 -3.08 -1.02 -9.28
CA PRO A 87 -2.53 -1.90 -10.30
C PRO A 87 -1.93 -3.16 -9.65
N PRO A 88 -2.00 -4.34 -10.29
CA PRO A 88 -1.52 -5.58 -9.69
C PRO A 88 -0.01 -5.57 -9.44
N TRP A 89 0.39 -5.58 -8.16
CA TRP A 89 1.80 -5.45 -7.75
C TRP A 89 2.73 -6.54 -8.34
N TRP A 90 2.19 -7.71 -8.70
CA TRP A 90 2.91 -8.86 -9.24
C TRP A 90 3.18 -8.78 -10.75
N LEU A 91 2.79 -7.69 -11.44
CA LEU A 91 3.11 -7.46 -12.87
C LEU A 91 4.60 -7.69 -13.23
N PRO A 92 5.58 -7.37 -12.36
CA PRO A 92 6.98 -7.67 -12.64
C PRO A 92 7.37 -9.13 -12.45
N LEU A 93 6.55 -9.92 -11.76
CA LEU A 93 6.88 -11.23 -11.17
C LEU A 93 8.03 -11.19 -10.15
N GLU A 94 8.37 -10.00 -9.68
CA GLU A 94 9.42 -9.72 -8.70
C GLU A 94 8.88 -8.70 -7.68
N VAL A 95 9.25 -8.86 -6.42
CA VAL A 95 8.87 -7.93 -5.36
C VAL A 95 9.87 -6.75 -5.30
N PRO A 96 9.43 -5.53 -4.97
CA PRO A 96 10.27 -4.35 -4.80
C PRO A 96 11.53 -4.55 -3.95
N GLU A 97 11.49 -5.45 -2.98
CA GLU A 97 12.51 -5.71 -1.97
C GLU A 97 13.64 -6.64 -2.45
N MET A 98 13.38 -7.48 -3.46
CA MET A 98 14.29 -8.56 -3.86
C MET A 98 15.17 -8.16 -5.05
N ARG A 99 15.14 -6.88 -5.44
CA ARG A 99 15.84 -6.40 -6.62
C ARG A 99 17.17 -5.74 -6.25
N ASP A 100 18.26 -6.27 -6.80
CA ASP A 100 19.63 -5.85 -6.48
C ASP A 100 19.94 -4.40 -6.91
N ASP A 101 19.25 -3.91 -7.93
CA ASP A 101 19.35 -2.53 -8.45
C ASP A 101 18.47 -1.51 -7.68
N GLY A 102 17.74 -1.98 -6.67
CA GLY A 102 16.96 -1.17 -5.75
C GLY A 102 15.55 -0.81 -6.22
N ILE A 103 14.80 -0.24 -5.27
CA ILE A 103 13.36 -0.02 -5.43
C ILE A 103 12.98 1.02 -6.52
N ASP A 104 13.87 1.95 -6.87
CA ASP A 104 13.63 2.91 -7.98
C ASP A 104 13.61 2.21 -9.31
N HIS A 105 14.60 1.35 -9.52
CA HIS A 105 14.71 0.63 -10.76
C HIS A 105 13.53 -0.35 -10.88
N TRP A 106 13.15 -1.03 -9.79
CA TRP A 106 11.90 -1.79 -9.74
C TRP A 106 10.70 -0.93 -10.15
N ALA A 107 10.54 0.26 -9.56
CA ALA A 107 9.42 1.16 -9.84
C ALA A 107 9.38 1.59 -11.32
N SER A 108 10.53 1.85 -11.93
CA SER A 108 10.62 2.21 -13.36
C SER A 108 10.20 1.05 -14.28
N VAL A 109 10.56 -0.18 -13.93
CA VAL A 109 10.15 -1.38 -14.69
C VAL A 109 8.67 -1.66 -14.47
N TYR A 110 8.20 -1.52 -13.23
CA TYR A 110 6.79 -1.66 -12.89
C TYR A 110 5.92 -0.68 -13.67
N ASP A 111 6.26 0.61 -13.64
CA ASP A 111 5.52 1.66 -14.34
C ASP A 111 5.34 1.30 -15.82
N ARG A 112 6.43 1.02 -16.54
CA ARG A 112 6.35 0.63 -17.96
C ARG A 112 5.48 -0.61 -18.20
N ARG A 113 5.62 -1.67 -17.38
CA ARG A 113 4.81 -2.89 -17.53
C ARG A 113 3.34 -2.63 -17.22
N MET A 114 3.07 -1.83 -16.20
CA MET A 114 1.74 -1.41 -15.82
C MET A 114 1.09 -0.59 -16.93
N GLN A 115 1.76 0.43 -17.48
CA GLN A 115 1.20 1.24 -18.57
C GLN A 115 0.81 0.37 -19.78
N ASN A 116 1.68 -0.57 -20.16
CA ASN A 116 1.42 -1.53 -21.25
C ASN A 116 0.27 -2.49 -20.92
N GLY A 117 0.24 -3.04 -19.71
CA GLY A 117 -0.82 -3.95 -19.26
C GLY A 117 -2.19 -3.27 -19.24
N LEU A 118 -2.26 -2.05 -18.72
CA LEU A 118 -3.49 -1.26 -18.70
C LEU A 118 -3.94 -0.86 -20.11
N ALA A 119 -3.01 -0.54 -21.01
CA ALA A 119 -3.36 -0.26 -22.42
C ALA A 119 -3.95 -1.50 -23.11
N ALA A 120 -3.35 -2.67 -22.92
CA ALA A 120 -3.88 -3.92 -23.47
C ALA A 120 -5.26 -4.28 -22.89
N MET A 121 -5.50 -4.00 -21.61
CA MET A 121 -6.81 -4.18 -20.97
C MET A 121 -7.86 -3.21 -21.55
N GLU A 122 -7.48 -1.95 -21.79
CA GLU A 122 -8.34 -0.95 -22.40
C GLU A 122 -8.71 -1.31 -23.85
N ASP A 123 -7.76 -1.83 -24.63
CA ASP A 123 -8.01 -2.32 -25.98
C ASP A 123 -8.96 -3.53 -25.97
N ALA A 124 -8.77 -4.47 -25.03
CA ALA A 124 -9.65 -5.62 -24.86
C ALA A 124 -11.08 -5.22 -24.45
N GLU A 125 -11.24 -4.21 -23.58
CA GLU A 125 -12.56 -3.67 -23.22
C GLU A 125 -13.25 -3.04 -24.43
N LYS A 126 -12.53 -2.24 -25.23
CA LYS A 126 -13.06 -1.64 -26.46
C LYS A 126 -13.50 -2.71 -27.46
N GLU A 127 -12.67 -3.73 -27.71
CA GLU A 127 -13.01 -4.83 -28.62
C GLU A 127 -14.27 -5.58 -28.17
N ALA A 128 -14.43 -5.79 -26.86
CA ALA A 128 -15.59 -6.46 -26.30
C ALA A 128 -16.87 -5.61 -26.44
N ASP A 129 -16.75 -4.29 -26.25
CA ASP A 129 -17.84 -3.33 -26.43
C ASP A 129 -18.26 -3.24 -27.91
N TYR A 130 -17.30 -3.09 -28.83
CA TYR A 130 -17.54 -3.13 -30.29
C TYR A 130 -18.24 -4.42 -30.73
N THR A 131 -17.84 -5.57 -30.18
CA THR A 131 -18.46 -6.87 -30.49
C THR A 131 -19.91 -6.93 -29.98
N SER A 132 -20.16 -6.43 -28.76
CA SER A 132 -21.52 -6.38 -28.19
C SER A 132 -22.45 -5.42 -28.95
N MET A 133 -21.92 -4.32 -29.48
CA MET A 133 -22.64 -3.35 -30.30
C MET A 133 -22.98 -3.90 -31.70
N GLN A 134 -22.10 -4.72 -32.30
CA GLN A 134 -22.43 -5.43 -33.55
C GLN A 134 -23.51 -6.50 -33.36
N GLU A 135 -23.52 -7.21 -32.25
CA GLU A 135 -24.54 -8.23 -31.94
C GLU A 135 -25.91 -7.60 -31.60
N SER A 136 -25.92 -6.45 -30.91
CA SER A 136 -27.14 -5.71 -30.56
C SER A 136 -27.74 -4.92 -31.73
N ASN A 137 -26.95 -4.52 -32.73
CA ASN A 137 -27.48 -3.98 -34.00
C ASN A 137 -28.32 -4.99 -34.82
N ARG A 138 -28.39 -6.26 -34.42
CA ARG A 138 -29.35 -7.24 -34.96
C ARG A 138 -30.71 -7.22 -34.24
N LYS A 139 -30.86 -6.50 -33.13
CA LYS A 139 -32.07 -6.47 -32.30
C LYS A 139 -32.38 -5.05 -31.85
N ILE A 140 -33.08 -4.31 -32.70
CA ILE A 140 -33.62 -2.98 -32.42
C ILE A 140 -34.50 -3.02 -31.15
N THR A 141 -34.10 -2.31 -30.09
CA THR A 141 -34.95 -1.37 -29.34
C THR A 141 -34.10 -0.51 -28.41
N SER A 142 -34.47 0.77 -28.37
CA SER A 142 -33.88 1.94 -27.71
C SER A 142 -33.79 1.88 -26.18
N THR A 143 -32.70 2.43 -25.61
CA THR A 143 -32.73 3.26 -24.38
C THR A 143 -31.42 4.03 -24.18
N GLY A 144 -31.49 5.38 -24.24
CA GLY A 144 -30.64 6.36 -23.53
C GLY A 144 -29.12 6.42 -23.83
N PRO A 145 -28.46 7.56 -23.56
CA PRO A 145 -27.00 7.61 -23.52
C PRO A 145 -26.52 6.73 -22.36
N ASP A 146 -25.84 5.64 -22.74
CA ASP A 146 -25.29 4.61 -21.88
C ASP A 146 -24.28 5.23 -20.90
N GLN A 147 -24.68 5.43 -19.65
CA GLN A 147 -23.75 5.68 -18.54
C GLN A 147 -23.30 4.35 -17.95
N THR A 148 -22.96 3.37 -18.79
CA THR A 148 -22.38 2.12 -18.30
C THR A 148 -20.97 2.45 -17.83
N PRO A 149 -20.67 2.35 -16.52
CA PRO A 149 -19.32 2.60 -16.03
C PRO A 149 -18.37 1.53 -16.63
N PRO A 150 -17.10 1.89 -16.90
CA PRO A 150 -16.12 0.95 -17.42
C PRO A 150 -16.03 -0.31 -16.54
N LEU A 151 -15.88 -1.48 -17.17
CA LEU A 151 -15.88 -2.77 -16.50
C LEU A 151 -14.69 -2.93 -15.54
N LEU A 152 -13.58 -2.23 -15.83
CA LEU A 152 -12.35 -2.23 -15.04
C LEU A 152 -12.00 -0.82 -14.53
N PRO A 153 -11.42 -0.70 -13.32
CA PRO A 153 -11.01 0.58 -12.72
C PRO A 153 -9.67 1.09 -13.28
N LEU A 154 -9.41 0.98 -14.59
CA LEU A 154 -8.12 1.33 -15.19
C LEU A 154 -7.67 2.78 -14.87
N PRO A 155 -8.56 3.81 -14.89
CA PRO A 155 -8.17 5.16 -14.51
C PRO A 155 -7.72 5.26 -13.05
N TYR A 156 -8.42 4.60 -12.14
CA TYR A 156 -8.07 4.56 -10.72
C TYR A 156 -6.74 3.84 -10.47
N MET A 157 -6.42 2.80 -11.24
CA MET A 157 -5.10 2.14 -11.15
C MET A 157 -3.96 3.08 -11.53
N ARG A 158 -4.14 3.89 -12.59
CA ARG A 158 -3.14 4.90 -12.96
C ARG A 158 -3.04 6.00 -11.91
N GLU A 159 -4.17 6.47 -11.40
CA GLU A 159 -4.22 7.50 -10.36
C GLU A 159 -3.54 7.00 -9.09
N SER A 160 -3.85 5.79 -8.62
CA SER A 160 -3.24 5.18 -7.43
C SER A 160 -1.71 5.14 -7.51
N TRP A 161 -1.16 4.80 -8.68
CA TRP A 161 0.29 4.80 -8.90
C TRP A 161 0.87 6.22 -8.86
N ALA A 162 0.25 7.17 -9.57
CA ALA A 162 0.72 8.56 -9.65
C ALA A 162 0.67 9.30 -8.30
N THR A 163 -0.42 9.11 -7.55
CA THR A 163 -0.64 9.75 -6.25
C THR A 163 0.14 9.08 -5.12
N GLY A 164 0.63 7.86 -5.34
CA GLY A 164 1.38 7.08 -4.35
C GLY A 164 0.50 6.22 -3.44
N GLN A 165 -0.81 6.13 -3.72
CA GLN A 165 -1.73 5.24 -3.02
C GLN A 165 -1.29 3.77 -3.10
N PHE A 166 -0.77 3.36 -4.25
CA PHE A 166 -0.17 2.04 -4.44
C PHE A 166 0.89 1.77 -3.37
N TRP A 167 1.81 2.72 -3.16
CA TRP A 167 2.90 2.58 -2.19
C TRP A 167 2.38 2.56 -0.75
N LEU A 168 1.36 3.36 -0.45
CA LEU A 168 0.69 3.34 0.85
C LEU A 168 0.08 1.96 1.14
N ASN A 169 -0.70 1.44 0.20
CA ASN A 169 -1.34 0.13 0.32
C ASN A 169 -0.31 -1.02 0.33
N TYR A 170 0.77 -0.91 -0.45
CA TYR A 170 1.85 -1.89 -0.44
C TYR A 170 2.58 -1.91 0.91
N ALA A 171 3.00 -0.74 1.41
CA ALA A 171 3.68 -0.61 2.70
C ALA A 171 2.83 -1.12 3.87
N ALA A 172 1.51 -0.92 3.79
CA ALA A 172 0.57 -1.45 4.76
C ALA A 172 0.54 -3.00 4.80
N ARG A 173 0.71 -3.66 3.66
CA ARG A 173 0.66 -5.13 3.54
C ARG A 173 2.00 -5.82 3.79
N LYS A 174 3.12 -5.14 3.53
CA LYS A 174 4.47 -5.73 3.53
C LYS A 174 5.39 -4.95 4.45
N SER A 175 5.53 -5.45 5.69
CA SER A 175 6.28 -4.76 6.74
C SER A 175 7.79 -4.69 6.52
N TRP A 176 8.37 -5.60 5.72
CA TRP A 176 9.81 -5.63 5.45
C TRP A 176 10.30 -4.47 4.59
N ALA A 177 9.49 -3.99 3.65
CA ALA A 177 9.84 -2.83 2.82
C ALA A 177 9.43 -1.50 3.42
N PHE A 178 8.65 -1.53 4.50
CA PHE A 178 7.92 -0.37 5.00
C PHE A 178 8.82 0.85 5.12
N ASP A 179 9.98 0.72 5.77
CA ASP A 179 10.85 1.88 6.03
C ASP A 179 11.39 2.48 4.73
N THR A 180 11.81 1.64 3.80
CA THR A 180 12.30 2.08 2.49
C THR A 180 11.20 2.76 1.69
N ILE A 181 9.99 2.20 1.68
CA ILE A 181 8.84 2.76 0.96
C ILE A 181 8.36 4.05 1.61
N TYR A 182 8.26 4.06 2.94
CA TYR A 182 7.80 5.20 3.71
C TYR A 182 8.65 6.43 3.41
N TRP A 183 9.97 6.30 3.62
CA TRP A 183 10.89 7.41 3.45
C TRP A 183 11.01 7.89 2.00
N LYS A 184 10.69 7.04 1.03
CA LYS A 184 10.91 7.31 -0.38
C LYS A 184 9.68 7.80 -1.12
N TYR A 185 8.53 7.21 -0.83
CA TYR A 185 7.31 7.40 -1.60
C TYR A 185 6.16 8.01 -0.78
N ILE A 186 6.22 7.97 0.55
CA ILE A 186 5.12 8.40 1.44
C ILE A 186 5.45 9.68 2.19
N ASP A 187 6.64 9.79 2.82
CA ASP A 187 7.02 10.87 3.74
C ASP A 187 6.74 12.28 3.18
N GLU A 188 7.36 12.62 2.05
CA GLU A 188 7.26 13.98 1.47
C GLU A 188 5.84 14.33 1.04
N ARG A 189 5.00 13.33 0.73
CA ARG A 189 3.61 13.55 0.34
C ARG A 189 2.73 14.01 1.50
N PHE A 190 3.10 13.66 2.74
CA PHE A 190 2.36 14.07 3.94
C PHE A 190 3.02 15.21 4.73
N PHE A 191 4.35 15.31 4.66
CA PHE A 191 5.14 16.22 5.49
C PHE A 191 5.94 17.26 4.69
N GLY A 192 5.82 17.27 3.37
CA GLY A 192 6.48 18.23 2.48
C GLY A 192 7.93 17.86 2.15
N ASN A 193 8.52 18.64 1.25
CA ASN A 193 9.85 18.35 0.71
C ASN A 193 10.94 18.35 1.80
N ARG A 194 11.93 17.49 1.62
CA ARG A 194 13.19 17.43 2.39
C ARG A 194 14.35 17.82 1.47
N ASP A 195 15.51 18.06 2.05
CA ASP A 195 16.72 18.24 1.26
C ASP A 195 17.08 16.94 0.53
N GLU A 196 17.46 17.05 -0.74
CA GLU A 196 17.66 15.90 -1.64
C GLU A 196 18.85 15.02 -1.23
N ASN A 197 19.84 15.58 -0.53
CA ASN A 197 21.14 14.93 -0.26
C ASN A 197 21.28 14.34 1.15
N ILE A 198 20.17 13.99 1.80
CA ILE A 198 20.21 13.41 3.15
C ILE A 198 20.39 11.89 3.07
N PRO A 199 21.42 11.32 3.74
CA PRO A 199 21.61 9.87 3.82
C PRO A 199 20.38 9.17 4.40
N LYS A 200 20.10 7.95 3.93
CA LYS A 200 18.89 7.18 4.32
C LYS A 200 18.74 7.04 5.84
N ASP A 201 19.86 6.81 6.54
CA ASP A 201 19.90 6.63 7.98
C ASP A 201 19.78 7.95 8.76
N GLU A 202 19.86 9.10 8.09
CA GLU A 202 19.67 10.42 8.71
C GLU A 202 18.31 11.06 8.41
N LEU A 203 17.48 10.44 7.56
CA LEU A 203 16.17 10.97 7.16
C LEU A 203 15.27 11.31 8.36
N TRP A 204 15.40 10.58 9.45
CA TRP A 204 14.65 10.81 10.69
C TRP A 204 14.86 12.21 11.28
N LYS A 205 16.05 12.81 11.10
CA LYS A 205 16.36 14.17 11.59
C LYS A 205 15.46 15.21 10.93
N THR A 206 15.00 14.97 9.70
CA THR A 206 14.10 15.88 8.97
C THR A 206 12.69 15.92 9.55
N ARG A 207 12.28 14.90 10.32
CA ARG A 207 10.92 14.76 10.84
C ARG A 207 10.84 14.63 12.36
N VAL A 208 11.95 14.44 13.07
CA VAL A 208 11.94 14.30 14.54
C VAL A 208 11.29 15.49 15.26
N HIS A 209 11.36 16.68 14.65
CA HIS A 209 10.74 17.88 15.18
C HIS A 209 9.20 17.79 15.25
N LEU A 210 8.58 16.90 14.45
CA LEU A 210 7.14 16.62 14.47
C LEU A 210 6.71 15.74 15.65
N LEU A 211 7.66 15.18 16.40
CA LEU A 211 7.38 14.40 17.61
C LEU A 211 7.35 15.29 18.85
N ASN A 212 6.48 14.95 19.79
CA ASN A 212 6.41 15.59 21.11
C ASN A 212 7.57 15.12 22.01
N GLN A 213 7.71 15.73 23.19
CA GLN A 213 8.84 15.46 24.08
C GLN A 213 8.87 14.02 24.60
N GLU A 214 7.71 13.46 24.93
CA GLU A 214 7.58 12.08 25.41
C GLU A 214 8.00 11.08 24.33
N GLU A 215 7.52 11.30 23.10
CA GLU A 215 7.84 10.49 21.93
C GLU A 215 9.33 10.51 21.59
N ARG A 216 9.99 11.67 21.74
CA ARG A 216 11.45 11.79 21.58
C ARG A 216 12.20 11.04 22.69
N GLY A 217 11.71 11.09 23.93
CA GLY A 217 12.25 10.28 25.03
C GLY A 217 12.15 8.78 24.77
N ALA A 218 11.02 8.31 24.22
CA ALA A 218 10.86 6.89 23.85
C ALA A 218 11.85 6.41 22.79
N ILE A 219 12.23 7.28 21.84
CA ILE A 219 13.21 6.91 20.80
C ILE A 219 14.49 6.43 21.46
N GLU A 220 15.02 7.20 22.42
CA GLU A 220 16.30 6.87 23.07
C GLU A 220 16.19 5.58 23.90
N ILE A 221 15.06 5.38 24.59
CA ILE A 221 14.79 4.13 25.33
C ILE A 221 14.73 2.94 24.36
N MET A 222 14.06 3.09 23.21
CA MET A 222 13.95 2.04 22.21
C MET A 222 15.30 1.70 21.60
N VAL A 223 16.10 2.71 21.24
CA VAL A 223 17.46 2.54 20.73
C VAL A 223 18.28 1.73 21.72
N GLN A 224 18.27 2.11 23.01
CA GLN A 224 19.04 1.41 24.03
C GLN A 224 18.63 -0.06 24.14
N ILE A 225 17.33 -0.36 24.18
CA ILE A 225 16.83 -1.73 24.23
C ILE A 225 17.23 -2.51 22.97
N LYS A 226 17.08 -1.91 21.78
CA LYS A 226 17.37 -2.58 20.51
C LYS A 226 18.85 -2.87 20.31
N ILE A 227 19.71 -1.95 20.74
CA ILE A 227 21.16 -2.15 20.72
C ILE A 227 21.54 -3.31 21.64
N GLU A 228 20.95 -3.42 22.83
CA GLU A 228 21.21 -4.55 23.73
C GLU A 228 20.71 -5.88 23.15
N GLU A 229 19.48 -5.92 22.60
CA GLU A 229 18.92 -7.11 21.95
C GLU A 229 19.79 -7.61 20.78
N SER A 230 20.37 -6.66 20.02
CA SER A 230 21.23 -6.98 18.88
C SER A 230 22.54 -7.69 19.26
N LYS A 231 22.97 -7.60 20.53
CA LYS A 231 24.15 -8.29 21.04
C LYS A 231 23.88 -9.78 21.30
N GLU A 232 22.69 -10.10 21.81
CA GLU A 232 22.31 -11.47 22.15
C GLU A 232 22.00 -12.33 20.92
N ARG A 233 21.52 -11.72 19.82
CA ARG A 233 21.21 -12.38 18.54
C ARG A 233 20.26 -13.60 18.63
N VAL A 234 19.42 -13.67 19.66
CA VAL A 234 18.42 -14.73 19.85
C VAL A 234 17.14 -14.47 19.05
N LEU A 235 16.68 -15.44 18.26
CA LEU A 235 15.35 -15.42 17.67
C LEU A 235 14.32 -15.69 18.77
N VAL A 236 13.50 -14.68 19.10
CA VAL A 236 12.43 -14.80 20.09
C VAL A 236 11.09 -14.82 19.36
N GLU A 237 10.43 -15.97 19.36
CA GLU A 237 9.04 -16.09 18.94
C GLU A 237 8.15 -15.54 20.05
N ARG A 238 7.32 -14.54 19.71
CA ARG A 238 6.42 -13.87 20.66
C ARG A 238 4.98 -14.19 20.29
N ASP A 239 4.16 -14.49 21.29
CA ASP A 239 2.71 -14.56 21.11
C ASP A 239 2.11 -13.16 20.88
N ALA A 240 0.85 -13.11 20.45
CA ALA A 240 0.16 -11.87 20.09
C ALA A 240 0.02 -10.88 21.26
N ALA A 241 -0.22 -11.35 22.49
CA ALA A 241 -0.38 -10.49 23.65
C ALA A 241 0.96 -9.89 24.09
N SER A 242 2.02 -10.71 24.09
CA SER A 242 3.40 -10.25 24.35
C SER A 242 3.89 -9.25 23.29
N ALA A 243 3.50 -9.45 22.02
CA ALA A 243 3.80 -8.52 20.93
C ALA A 243 3.07 -7.19 21.12
N GLU A 244 1.79 -7.22 21.50
CA GLU A 244 0.99 -6.01 21.74
C GLU A 244 1.51 -5.21 22.93
N GLN A 245 1.82 -5.86 24.06
CA GLN A 245 2.38 -5.17 25.23
C GLN A 245 3.69 -4.46 24.89
N ARG A 246 4.58 -5.12 24.14
CA ARG A 246 5.85 -4.54 23.71
C ARG A 246 5.65 -3.38 22.74
N PHE A 247 4.71 -3.52 21.80
CA PHE A 247 4.32 -2.47 20.87
C PHE A 247 3.75 -1.25 21.60
N SER A 248 2.88 -1.48 22.59
CA SER A 248 2.30 -0.46 23.46
C SER A 248 3.34 0.23 24.34
N HIS A 249 4.33 -0.50 24.85
CA HIS A 249 5.44 0.07 25.61
C HIS A 249 6.24 1.09 24.80
N PHE A 250 6.57 0.76 23.54
CA PHE A 250 7.34 1.69 22.69
C PHE A 250 6.51 2.83 22.11
N LEU A 251 5.20 2.66 21.98
CA LEU A 251 4.33 3.68 21.41
C LEU A 251 3.43 4.37 22.46
N PHE A 252 3.67 4.16 23.75
CA PHE A 252 2.90 4.73 24.86
C PHE A 252 1.38 4.64 24.67
N GLU A 253 0.87 3.44 24.38
CA GLU A 253 -0.57 3.22 24.24
C GLU A 253 -1.09 2.27 25.31
N GLY A 254 -2.17 2.64 26.00
CA GLY A 254 -3.00 1.67 26.72
C GLY A 254 -3.53 0.63 25.73
N SER A 255 -3.73 -0.62 26.18
CA SER A 255 -4.11 -1.77 25.33
C SER A 255 -5.20 -1.39 24.33
N LEU A 256 -5.03 -1.80 23.06
CA LEU A 256 -6.00 -1.60 22.00
C LEU A 256 -7.17 -2.59 22.17
N SER A 257 -7.83 -2.55 23.31
CA SER A 257 -9.14 -3.17 23.51
C SER A 257 -10.20 -2.16 23.07
N SER A 258 -10.52 -2.17 21.77
CA SER A 258 -11.82 -1.79 21.17
C SER A 258 -11.64 -0.95 19.91
N VAL A 259 -11.38 -1.62 18.78
CA VAL A 259 -11.86 -1.18 17.46
C VAL A 259 -12.26 -2.45 16.68
N HIS A 260 -13.37 -3.04 17.12
CA HIS A 260 -14.24 -3.81 16.24
C HIS A 260 -15.54 -3.00 16.12
N ASN A 261 -16.02 -2.86 14.88
CA ASN A 261 -17.08 -1.97 14.41
C ASN A 261 -16.60 -0.56 14.04
N ILE A 262 -16.32 -0.36 12.76
CA ILE A 262 -17.24 0.27 11.78
C ILE A 262 -16.93 -0.34 10.41
#